data_AF-A0A7W1AKK7-F1
#
_entry.id   AF-A0A7W1AKK7-F1
#
_cell.length_a   1.000
_cell.length_b   1.000
_cell.length_c   1.000
_cell.angle_alpha   90.00
_cell.angle_beta   90.00
_cell.angle_gamma   90.00
#
_symmetry.space_group_name_H-M   'P 1'
#
loop_
_entity.id
_entity.type
_entity.pdbx_description
1 polymer ?
#
loop_
_entity_poly.entity_id
_entity_poly.type
_entity_poly.pdbx_seq_one_letter_code
_entity_poly.pdbx_strand_id
1 'polypeptide(L)'
;MTSLRLLTCVLVVGCADPSSTSAVAFDLEGPLANDTFWDLPFPSDLRLADGRPDLTGFPNPRTLPVVVDLLSTAKDRRGYPVMPTAWFRFREPTAVAASAALLVDIDEASPERGTQYPVVVQALVDDAFGKGLVAVAPVPGIVLRASTRYAFVLTRDIDTEVPSAFATLARGGTPSGARGAAAKALYAPLWPVLAELGVEPLVATVFTTGDEVALLRERSEALTQKAQLGAITIAKTHADYCELRGTVTLPQYQQGAQPYDQNGRFALDADGIPIPQGTMTVPLVITIPKGTMPASGWPLWQFFHGSGGASFDLVDDGPVLAAGGDPIAGEGPGAVVARRGIAAIAAALPLNPERLPNASNYAYLNLNNLGAFPFTFQQGAFEQRMLLDALLAAQLPGCGTATARFDAQKVTAGGHSMGGMYTNMIAAIEPRYGAITPFGAGGFWPMMILDTAIINGSRDLLAGVLGVDSEHLTFMHPA
;
A
#
# COMPACT_ATOMS: atom_id res chain seq x y z
N MET A 1 -72.57 -0.73 -43.54
CA MET A 1 -71.60 -0.31 -42.52
C MET A 1 -71.48 -1.40 -41.48
N THR A 2 -70.48 -2.27 -41.61
CA THR A 2 -69.96 -3.11 -40.51
C THR A 2 -68.66 -3.77 -41.01
N SER A 3 -67.54 -3.20 -40.59
CA SER A 3 -66.20 -3.68 -40.94
C SER A 3 -65.83 -4.88 -40.07
N LEU A 4 -65.41 -5.97 -40.73
CA LEU A 4 -64.84 -7.16 -40.13
C LEU A 4 -63.36 -6.87 -39.82
N ARG A 5 -62.97 -6.86 -38.54
CA ARG A 5 -61.55 -6.84 -38.12
C ARG A 5 -61.18 -8.23 -37.60
N LEU A 6 -60.37 -8.96 -38.37
CA LEU A 6 -59.64 -10.14 -37.91
C LEU A 6 -58.60 -9.69 -36.88
N LEU A 7 -58.64 -10.27 -35.69
CA LEU A 7 -57.61 -10.11 -34.66
C LEU A 7 -56.58 -11.23 -34.86
N THR A 8 -55.39 -10.89 -35.34
CA THR A 8 -54.25 -11.81 -35.44
C THR A 8 -53.52 -11.81 -34.09
N CYS A 9 -53.66 -12.88 -33.30
CA CYS A 9 -52.83 -13.09 -32.12
C CYS A 9 -51.41 -13.49 -32.57
N VAL A 10 -50.46 -12.58 -32.45
CA VAL A 10 -49.03 -12.90 -32.51
C VAL A 10 -48.60 -13.40 -31.13
N LEU A 11 -48.37 -14.71 -31.02
CA LEU A 11 -47.67 -15.32 -29.89
C LEU A 11 -46.19 -14.92 -29.98
N VAL A 12 -45.80 -13.90 -29.22
CA VAL A 12 -44.39 -13.63 -28.93
C VAL A 12 -43.95 -14.63 -27.87
N VAL A 13 -43.24 -15.68 -28.30
CA VAL A 13 -42.45 -16.52 -27.38
C VAL A 13 -41.26 -15.67 -26.96
N GLY A 14 -41.40 -14.95 -25.85
CA GLY A 14 -40.27 -14.33 -25.18
C GLY A 14 -39.45 -15.41 -24.50
N CYS A 15 -38.28 -15.73 -25.05
CA CYS A 15 -37.20 -16.33 -24.28
C CYS A 15 -36.76 -15.28 -23.25
N ALA A 16 -37.28 -15.38 -22.03
CA ALA A 16 -36.64 -14.81 -20.87
C ALA A 16 -35.52 -15.78 -20.48
N ASP A 17 -34.27 -15.38 -20.69
CA ASP A 17 -33.15 -16.07 -20.06
C ASP A 17 -33.35 -16.01 -18.53
N PRO A 18 -33.23 -17.13 -17.81
CA PRO A 18 -33.43 -17.13 -16.37
C PRO A 18 -32.28 -16.34 -15.74
N SER A 19 -32.60 -15.18 -15.16
CA SER A 19 -31.74 -14.57 -14.16
C SER A 19 -31.37 -15.65 -13.15
N SER A 20 -30.06 -15.93 -13.01
CA SER A 20 -29.61 -17.10 -12.24
C SER A 20 -30.25 -17.10 -10.85
N THR A 21 -30.75 -18.25 -10.38
CA THR A 21 -31.40 -18.41 -9.07
C THR A 21 -30.42 -18.77 -7.96
N SER A 22 -29.13 -18.92 -8.27
CA SER A 22 -28.11 -19.28 -7.30
C SER A 22 -28.06 -18.27 -6.16
N ALA A 23 -27.85 -18.77 -4.94
CA ALA A 23 -27.72 -17.96 -3.75
C ALA A 23 -26.46 -17.07 -3.78
N VAL A 24 -25.45 -17.43 -4.58
CA VAL A 24 -24.22 -16.65 -4.75
C VAL A 24 -24.21 -16.01 -6.12
N ALA A 25 -23.84 -14.73 -6.19
CA ALA A 25 -23.79 -14.01 -7.44
C ALA A 25 -22.52 -14.34 -8.25
N PHE A 26 -22.69 -14.50 -9.56
CA PHE A 26 -21.61 -14.63 -10.53
C PHE A 26 -22.08 -14.17 -11.92
N ASP A 27 -22.14 -12.86 -12.11
CA ASP A 27 -22.65 -12.21 -13.32
C ASP A 27 -21.51 -11.79 -14.26
N LEU A 28 -21.55 -12.32 -15.49
CA LEU A 28 -20.61 -12.03 -16.56
C LEU A 28 -21.19 -11.10 -17.64
N GLU A 29 -22.45 -10.71 -17.53
CA GLU A 29 -23.17 -9.92 -18.53
C GLU A 29 -23.46 -8.50 -18.04
N GLY A 30 -23.90 -8.36 -16.79
CA GLY A 30 -24.43 -7.12 -16.25
C GLY A 30 -23.47 -5.93 -16.23
N PRO A 31 -23.98 -4.73 -15.96
CA PRO A 31 -23.19 -3.50 -15.91
C PRO A 31 -22.21 -3.49 -14.74
N LEU A 32 -22.47 -4.28 -13.69
CA LEU A 32 -21.62 -4.38 -12.50
C LEU A 32 -21.38 -3.03 -11.80
N ALA A 33 -22.46 -2.27 -11.63
CA ALA A 33 -22.43 -0.93 -11.04
C ALA A 33 -23.48 -0.79 -9.93
N ASN A 34 -23.16 0.06 -8.94
CA ASN A 34 -23.95 0.32 -7.75
C ASN A 34 -24.35 -1.00 -7.07
N ASP A 35 -25.65 -1.26 -6.91
CA ASP A 35 -26.17 -2.48 -6.26
C ASP A 35 -25.70 -3.78 -6.94
N THR A 36 -25.38 -3.74 -8.24
CA THR A 36 -24.88 -4.90 -9.01
C THR A 36 -23.34 -4.99 -9.01
N PHE A 37 -22.64 -4.05 -8.38
CA PHE A 37 -21.17 -4.04 -8.35
C PHE A 37 -20.60 -5.31 -7.73
N TRP A 38 -21.32 -5.98 -6.83
CA TRP A 38 -20.84 -7.21 -6.21
C TRP A 38 -21.39 -8.49 -6.86
N ASP A 39 -22.12 -8.37 -7.99
CA ASP A 39 -22.68 -9.52 -8.69
C ASP A 39 -21.60 -10.38 -9.39
N LEU A 40 -20.42 -9.82 -9.57
CA LEU A 40 -19.20 -10.57 -9.86
C LEU A 40 -18.28 -10.42 -8.63
N PRO A 41 -17.76 -11.52 -8.06
CA PRO A 41 -16.78 -11.45 -7.00
C PRO A 41 -15.61 -10.51 -7.34
N PHE A 42 -15.17 -9.74 -6.35
CA PHE A 42 -14.08 -8.76 -6.49
C PHE A 42 -12.98 -9.07 -5.46
N PRO A 43 -11.68 -8.87 -5.75
CA PRO A 43 -11.08 -8.43 -7.01
C PRO A 43 -11.18 -9.50 -8.10
N SER A 44 -11.18 -9.09 -9.38
CA SER A 44 -11.20 -10.02 -10.52
C SER A 44 -10.51 -9.40 -11.72
N ASP A 45 -9.62 -10.14 -12.40
CA ASP A 45 -8.96 -9.62 -13.61
C ASP A 45 -9.93 -9.31 -14.77
N LEU A 46 -11.19 -9.77 -14.68
CA LEU A 46 -12.28 -9.35 -15.56
C LEU A 46 -12.67 -7.87 -15.39
N ARG A 47 -12.16 -7.23 -14.33
CA ARG A 47 -12.30 -5.81 -14.03
C ARG A 47 -10.96 -5.08 -14.10
N LEU A 48 -10.09 -5.51 -15.02
CA LEU A 48 -8.94 -4.72 -15.40
C LEU A 48 -9.20 -3.99 -16.72
N ALA A 49 -8.91 -2.70 -16.74
CA ALA A 49 -8.79 -1.88 -17.93
C ALA A 49 -7.33 -1.44 -18.06
N ASP A 50 -6.65 -1.82 -19.14
CA ASP A 50 -5.21 -1.55 -19.35
C ASP A 50 -4.31 -2.01 -18.17
N GLY A 51 -4.70 -3.12 -17.55
CA GLY A 51 -4.01 -3.71 -16.39
C GLY A 51 -4.28 -2.99 -15.07
N ARG A 52 -5.25 -2.06 -15.01
CA ARG A 52 -5.62 -1.30 -13.81
C ARG A 52 -7.03 -1.67 -13.35
N PRO A 53 -7.32 -1.71 -12.04
CA PRO A 53 -8.68 -1.97 -11.56
C PRO A 53 -9.69 -0.95 -12.11
N ASP A 54 -10.72 -1.44 -12.80
CA ASP A 54 -11.92 -0.69 -13.13
C ASP A 54 -12.85 -0.71 -11.91
N LEU A 55 -12.97 0.47 -11.29
CA LEU A 55 -13.80 0.72 -10.12
C LEU A 55 -15.05 1.53 -10.47
N THR A 56 -15.36 1.65 -11.77
CA THR A 56 -16.57 2.32 -12.23
C THR A 56 -17.79 1.64 -11.62
N GLY A 57 -18.68 2.45 -11.04
CA GLY A 57 -19.88 1.94 -10.37
C GLY A 57 -19.64 1.33 -8.99
N PHE A 58 -18.45 1.48 -8.39
CA PHE A 58 -18.26 1.13 -6.98
C PHE A 58 -19.31 1.86 -6.09
N PRO A 59 -19.96 1.18 -5.14
CA PRO A 59 -20.98 1.79 -4.29
C PRO A 59 -20.44 2.98 -3.48
N ASN A 60 -20.95 4.18 -3.74
CA ASN A 60 -20.69 5.36 -2.92
C ASN A 60 -21.88 6.33 -3.03
N PRO A 61 -23.08 5.95 -2.52
CA PRO A 61 -24.32 6.67 -2.80
C PRO A 61 -24.32 8.11 -2.26
N ARG A 62 -23.50 8.40 -1.24
CA ARG A 62 -23.34 9.74 -0.67
C ARG A 62 -22.18 10.54 -1.28
N THR A 63 -21.49 9.98 -2.27
CA THR A 63 -20.33 10.59 -2.95
C THR A 63 -19.30 11.10 -1.92
N LEU A 64 -19.00 10.27 -0.92
CA LEU A 64 -18.09 10.63 0.16
C LEU A 64 -16.70 10.94 -0.41
N PRO A 65 -16.12 12.13 -0.13
CA PRO A 65 -14.81 12.52 -0.67
C PRO A 65 -13.70 11.51 -0.35
N VAL A 66 -13.67 10.99 0.88
CA VAL A 66 -12.67 9.99 1.31
C VAL A 66 -12.69 8.74 0.43
N VAL A 67 -13.88 8.25 0.07
CA VAL A 67 -14.04 7.08 -0.79
C VAL A 67 -13.64 7.43 -2.23
N VAL A 68 -14.03 8.61 -2.73
CA VAL A 68 -13.61 9.09 -4.05
C VAL A 68 -12.08 9.16 -4.17
N ASP A 69 -11.39 9.67 -3.15
CA ASP A 69 -9.93 9.80 -3.13
C ASP A 69 -9.24 8.41 -3.11
N LEU A 70 -9.75 7.48 -2.30
CA LEU A 70 -9.26 6.11 -2.24
C LEU A 70 -9.44 5.37 -3.57
N LEU A 71 -10.63 5.45 -4.17
CA LEU A 71 -10.91 4.86 -5.48
C LEU A 71 -10.02 5.47 -6.58
N SER A 72 -9.79 6.79 -6.52
CA SER A 72 -8.90 7.47 -7.48
C SER A 72 -7.45 6.98 -7.40
N THR A 73 -7.02 6.51 -6.23
CA THR A 73 -5.68 5.95 -6.02
C THR A 73 -5.64 4.49 -6.40
N ALA A 74 -6.69 3.73 -6.08
CA ALA A 74 -6.78 2.31 -6.41
C ALA A 74 -6.82 2.07 -7.93
N LYS A 75 -7.54 2.89 -8.70
CA LYS A 75 -7.56 2.81 -10.18
C LYS A 75 -6.22 3.13 -10.83
N ASP A 76 -5.31 3.78 -10.11
CA ASP A 76 -4.00 4.14 -10.64
C ASP A 76 -2.94 3.05 -10.45
N ARG A 77 -3.29 1.98 -9.73
CA ARG A 77 -2.43 0.81 -9.54
C ARG A 77 -2.51 -0.13 -10.74
N ARG A 78 -1.40 -0.82 -11.03
CA ARG A 78 -1.40 -1.94 -11.96
C ARG A 78 -1.64 -3.22 -11.17
N GLY A 79 -2.67 -3.99 -11.51
CA GLY A 79 -3.10 -5.15 -10.76
C GLY A 79 -3.69 -4.81 -9.38
N TYR A 80 -3.83 -5.83 -8.54
CA TYR A 80 -4.46 -5.74 -7.21
C TYR A 80 -3.43 -5.73 -6.07
N PRO A 81 -3.79 -5.29 -4.84
CA PRO A 81 -2.87 -5.30 -3.70
C PRO A 81 -2.34 -6.70 -3.36
N VAL A 82 -1.10 -6.76 -2.86
CA VAL A 82 -0.47 -8.00 -2.33
C VAL A 82 -1.02 -8.45 -0.96
N MET A 83 -1.93 -7.67 -0.38
CA MET A 83 -2.73 -8.03 0.80
C MET A 83 -4.20 -7.74 0.47
N PRO A 84 -4.83 -8.51 -0.43
CA PRO A 84 -6.17 -8.23 -0.92
C PRO A 84 -7.25 -8.75 0.02
N THR A 85 -8.42 -8.13 -0.02
CA THR A 85 -9.67 -8.71 0.47
C THR A 85 -10.52 -9.05 -0.75
N ALA A 86 -11.13 -10.24 -0.77
CA ALA A 86 -12.14 -10.62 -1.75
C ALA A 86 -13.54 -10.55 -1.14
N TRP A 87 -14.52 -10.15 -1.95
CA TRP A 87 -15.92 -10.07 -1.58
C TRP A 87 -16.77 -10.90 -2.52
N PHE A 88 -17.59 -11.77 -1.93
CA PHE A 88 -18.59 -12.60 -2.61
C PHE A 88 -19.97 -12.17 -2.17
N ARG A 89 -20.88 -11.89 -3.11
CA ARG A 89 -22.26 -11.53 -2.78
C ARG A 89 -23.16 -12.76 -2.70
N PHE A 90 -23.76 -12.94 -1.55
CA PHE A 90 -24.90 -13.83 -1.34
C PHE A 90 -26.20 -13.03 -1.41
N ARG A 91 -27.28 -13.65 -1.88
CA ARG A 91 -28.61 -13.01 -1.95
C ARG A 91 -29.23 -12.82 -0.57
N GLU A 92 -28.90 -13.73 0.33
CA GLU A 92 -29.32 -13.71 1.74
C GLU A 92 -28.08 -13.74 2.63
N PRO A 93 -28.12 -13.10 3.83
CA PRO A 93 -27.02 -13.15 4.78
C PRO A 93 -26.58 -14.60 5.06
N THR A 94 -25.32 -14.91 4.76
CA THR A 94 -24.79 -16.28 4.84
C THR A 94 -23.51 -16.28 5.67
N ALA A 95 -23.52 -17.05 6.77
CA ALA A 95 -22.30 -17.29 7.54
C ALA A 95 -21.44 -18.34 6.83
N VAL A 96 -20.16 -18.03 6.62
CA VAL A 96 -19.21 -18.93 5.97
C VAL A 96 -18.07 -19.22 6.95
N ALA A 97 -17.81 -20.50 7.18
CA ALA A 97 -16.68 -20.94 7.99
C ALA A 97 -15.36 -20.73 7.22
N ALA A 98 -14.28 -20.38 7.92
CA ALA A 98 -12.97 -20.23 7.30
C ALA A 98 -12.47 -21.51 6.59
N SER A 99 -12.90 -22.69 7.04
CA SER A 99 -12.59 -23.97 6.39
C SER A 99 -13.24 -24.16 5.02
N ALA A 100 -14.29 -23.38 4.70
CA ALA A 100 -14.99 -23.42 3.42
C ALA A 100 -14.47 -22.35 2.43
N ALA A 101 -13.33 -21.73 2.74
CA ALA A 101 -12.67 -20.75 1.90
C ALA A 101 -11.16 -21.01 1.83
N LEU A 102 -10.55 -20.72 0.69
CA LEU A 102 -9.09 -20.73 0.55
C LEU A 102 -8.61 -19.63 -0.38
N LEU A 103 -7.34 -19.26 -0.22
CA LEU A 103 -6.57 -18.45 -1.15
C LEU A 103 -5.41 -19.29 -1.67
N VAL A 104 -5.23 -19.35 -2.98
CA VAL A 104 -4.22 -20.21 -3.61
C VAL A 104 -3.50 -19.51 -4.76
N ASP A 105 -2.20 -19.76 -4.87
CA ASP A 105 -1.39 -19.38 -6.03
C ASP A 105 -1.75 -20.27 -7.23
N ILE A 106 -2.23 -19.67 -8.32
CA ILE A 106 -2.61 -20.40 -9.53
C ILE A 106 -1.75 -20.03 -10.75
N ASP A 107 -0.71 -19.23 -10.55
CA ASP A 107 0.12 -18.73 -11.63
C ASP A 107 0.98 -19.86 -12.19
N GLU A 108 0.89 -20.10 -13.50
CA GLU A 108 1.66 -21.15 -14.17
C GLU A 108 3.16 -20.90 -14.11
N ALA A 109 3.58 -19.64 -14.01
CA ALA A 109 4.99 -19.25 -13.90
C ALA A 109 5.48 -19.16 -12.45
N SER A 110 4.58 -19.25 -11.45
CA SER A 110 4.99 -19.13 -10.05
C SER A 110 5.73 -20.37 -9.58
N PRO A 111 6.88 -20.21 -8.89
CA PRO A 111 7.56 -21.33 -8.22
C PRO A 111 6.76 -21.84 -7.00
N GLU A 112 5.74 -21.10 -6.56
CA GLU A 112 4.89 -21.42 -5.41
C GLU A 112 3.48 -21.88 -5.83
N ARG A 113 3.25 -22.18 -7.13
CA ARG A 113 1.95 -22.62 -7.65
C ARG A 113 1.36 -23.76 -6.81
N GLY A 114 0.10 -23.61 -6.43
CA GLY A 114 -0.64 -24.54 -5.57
C GLY A 114 -0.47 -24.30 -4.08
N THR A 115 0.38 -23.35 -3.65
CA THR A 115 0.51 -22.95 -2.25
C THR A 115 -0.80 -22.33 -1.78
N GLN A 116 -1.34 -22.87 -0.68
CA GLN A 116 -2.50 -22.33 0.02
C GLN A 116 -2.06 -21.39 1.13
N TYR A 117 -2.76 -20.26 1.24
CA TYR A 117 -2.55 -19.28 2.29
C TYR A 117 -3.75 -19.31 3.26
N PRO A 118 -3.52 -19.32 4.58
CA PRO A 118 -4.63 -19.27 5.53
C PRO A 118 -5.39 -17.96 5.38
N VAL A 119 -6.72 -18.06 5.48
CA VAL A 119 -7.63 -16.94 5.32
C VAL A 119 -8.43 -16.67 6.58
N VAL A 120 -8.87 -15.42 6.73
CA VAL A 120 -9.97 -15.05 7.60
C VAL A 120 -11.22 -14.79 6.75
N VAL A 121 -12.38 -15.12 7.31
CA VAL A 121 -13.67 -14.98 6.63
C VAL A 121 -14.63 -14.23 7.54
N GLN A 122 -15.38 -13.29 6.98
CA GLN A 122 -16.40 -12.53 7.69
C GLN A 122 -17.62 -12.32 6.81
N ALA A 123 -18.81 -12.68 7.31
CA ALA A 123 -20.06 -12.16 6.78
C ALA A 123 -20.21 -10.71 7.24
N LEU A 124 -20.28 -9.78 6.30
CA LEU A 124 -20.39 -8.35 6.58
C LEU A 124 -21.85 -7.97 6.86
N VAL A 125 -22.03 -6.92 7.67
CA VAL A 125 -23.35 -6.32 7.88
C VAL A 125 -23.72 -5.51 6.65
N ASP A 126 -24.98 -5.61 6.23
CA ASP A 126 -25.51 -4.84 5.10
C ASP A 126 -25.50 -3.35 5.38
N ASP A 127 -24.99 -2.58 4.42
CA ASP A 127 -24.96 -1.12 4.48
C ASP A 127 -25.04 -0.48 3.09
N ALA A 128 -24.63 0.79 2.99
CA ALA A 128 -24.64 1.57 1.76
C ALA A 128 -23.56 1.14 0.74
N PHE A 129 -22.57 0.36 1.16
CA PHE A 129 -21.45 -0.11 0.34
C PHE A 129 -21.64 -1.53 -0.16
N GLY A 130 -22.47 -2.34 0.49
CA GLY A 130 -22.80 -3.67 0.02
C GLY A 130 -23.85 -4.39 0.85
N LYS A 131 -24.44 -5.42 0.26
CA LYS A 131 -25.43 -6.28 0.90
C LYS A 131 -25.12 -7.74 0.64
N GLY A 132 -25.27 -8.57 1.66
CA GLY A 132 -24.99 -10.01 1.61
C GLY A 132 -23.54 -10.33 1.31
N LEU A 133 -22.59 -9.48 1.70
CA LEU A 133 -21.18 -9.70 1.39
C LEU A 133 -20.53 -10.67 2.37
N VAL A 134 -19.83 -11.66 1.83
CA VAL A 134 -18.83 -12.45 2.55
C VAL A 134 -17.46 -11.99 2.11
N ALA A 135 -16.68 -11.45 3.04
CA ALA A 135 -15.32 -11.04 2.84
C ALA A 135 -14.33 -12.16 3.19
N VAL A 136 -13.31 -12.35 2.36
CA VAL A 136 -12.23 -13.32 2.55
C VAL A 136 -10.90 -12.60 2.34
N ALA A 137 -10.01 -12.65 3.33
CA ALA A 137 -8.68 -12.03 3.24
C ALA A 137 -7.62 -13.02 3.73
N PRO A 138 -6.37 -12.94 3.27
CA PRO A 138 -5.29 -13.68 3.91
C PRO A 138 -5.18 -13.24 5.38
N VAL A 139 -4.75 -14.16 6.26
CA VAL A 139 -4.47 -13.80 7.66
C VAL A 139 -3.50 -12.60 7.68
N PRO A 140 -3.82 -11.52 8.44
CA PRO A 140 -2.97 -10.33 8.50
C PRO A 140 -1.51 -10.66 8.81
N GLY A 141 -0.60 -10.11 8.00
CA GLY A 141 0.83 -10.41 8.04
C GLY A 141 1.32 -11.28 6.88
N ILE A 142 0.42 -11.93 6.15
CA ILE A 142 0.76 -12.59 4.89
C ILE A 142 0.80 -11.56 3.77
N VAL A 143 1.93 -11.49 3.08
CA VAL A 143 2.14 -10.65 1.90
C VAL A 143 2.31 -11.58 0.70
N LEU A 144 1.40 -11.49 -0.26
CA LEU A 144 1.45 -12.27 -1.49
C LEU A 144 2.61 -11.80 -2.38
N ARG A 145 3.05 -12.67 -3.28
CA ARG A 145 4.02 -12.28 -4.31
C ARG A 145 3.39 -11.26 -5.24
N ALA A 146 4.17 -10.27 -5.65
CA ALA A 146 3.77 -9.32 -6.68
C ALA A 146 3.74 -9.98 -8.06
N SER A 147 3.01 -9.39 -9.01
CA SER A 147 2.91 -9.88 -10.40
C SER A 147 2.57 -11.36 -10.52
N THR A 148 1.73 -11.88 -9.61
CA THR A 148 1.39 -13.30 -9.50
C THR A 148 -0.12 -13.46 -9.49
N ARG A 149 -0.62 -14.48 -10.20
CA ARG A 149 -2.06 -14.79 -10.27
C ARG A 149 -2.52 -15.70 -9.13
N TYR A 150 -3.57 -15.28 -8.44
CA TYR A 150 -4.17 -15.99 -7.32
C TYR A 150 -5.67 -16.22 -7.55
N ALA A 151 -6.23 -17.14 -6.77
CA ALA A 151 -7.67 -17.30 -6.64
C ALA A 151 -8.10 -17.35 -5.18
N PHE A 152 -9.15 -16.60 -4.85
CA PHE A 152 -9.99 -16.92 -3.69
C PHE A 152 -11.10 -17.86 -4.13
N VAL A 153 -11.34 -18.90 -3.36
CA VAL A 153 -12.31 -19.95 -3.67
C VAL A 153 -13.20 -20.18 -2.45
N LEU A 154 -14.51 -20.13 -2.66
CA LEU A 154 -15.47 -20.69 -1.73
C LEU A 154 -15.78 -22.12 -2.15
N THR A 155 -15.80 -23.07 -1.22
CA THR A 155 -15.93 -24.51 -1.50
C THR A 155 -17.38 -24.98 -1.47
N ARG A 156 -17.62 -26.20 -1.96
CA ARG A 156 -18.90 -26.93 -1.85
C ARG A 156 -19.28 -27.34 -0.43
N ASP A 157 -18.44 -27.08 0.58
CA ASP A 157 -18.82 -27.25 1.99
C ASP A 157 -19.93 -26.27 2.41
N ILE A 158 -20.15 -25.22 1.60
CA ILE A 158 -21.32 -24.35 1.69
C ILE A 158 -22.44 -24.99 0.84
N ASP A 159 -23.50 -25.47 1.51
CA ASP A 159 -24.62 -26.15 0.88
C ASP A 159 -25.56 -25.17 0.13
N THR A 160 -25.21 -24.86 -1.11
CA THR A 160 -26.04 -24.04 -2.00
C THR A 160 -25.80 -24.38 -3.47
N GLU A 161 -26.57 -23.79 -4.40
CA GLU A 161 -26.44 -24.03 -5.83
C GLU A 161 -25.20 -23.33 -6.42
N VAL A 162 -24.38 -24.05 -7.21
CA VAL A 162 -23.29 -23.43 -7.99
C VAL A 162 -23.87 -22.49 -9.05
N PRO A 163 -23.40 -21.24 -9.17
CA PRO A 163 -23.85 -20.34 -10.23
C PRO A 163 -23.64 -20.97 -11.62
N SER A 164 -24.67 -20.94 -12.48
CA SER A 164 -24.68 -21.66 -13.77
C SER A 164 -23.53 -21.27 -14.70
N ALA A 165 -23.16 -19.99 -14.74
CA ALA A 165 -22.01 -19.49 -15.48
C ALA A 165 -20.70 -20.04 -14.93
N PHE A 166 -20.51 -20.05 -13.61
CA PHE A 166 -19.33 -20.63 -12.98
C PHE A 166 -19.24 -22.15 -13.20
N ALA A 167 -20.37 -22.86 -13.07
CA ALA A 167 -20.46 -24.30 -13.36
C ALA A 167 -20.11 -24.61 -14.83
N THR A 168 -20.45 -23.71 -15.76
CA THR A 168 -20.07 -23.84 -17.17
C THR A 168 -18.55 -23.71 -17.36
N LEU A 169 -17.90 -22.75 -16.68
CA LEU A 169 -16.45 -22.62 -16.67
C LEU A 169 -15.76 -23.89 -16.12
N ALA A 170 -16.25 -24.41 -15.00
CA ALA A 170 -15.70 -25.60 -14.34
C ALA A 170 -15.75 -26.85 -15.22
N ARG A 171 -16.71 -26.93 -16.16
CA ARG A 171 -16.80 -28.01 -17.17
C ARG A 171 -16.03 -27.73 -18.47
N GLY A 172 -15.24 -26.65 -18.53
CA GLY A 172 -14.49 -26.22 -19.71
C GLY A 172 -15.33 -25.51 -20.79
N GLY A 173 -16.59 -25.20 -20.49
CA GLY A 173 -17.49 -24.45 -21.35
C GLY A 173 -17.19 -22.96 -21.35
N THR A 174 -17.78 -22.23 -22.32
CA THR A 174 -17.79 -20.77 -22.34
C THR A 174 -19.18 -20.31 -21.91
N PRO A 175 -19.33 -19.60 -20.77
CA PRO A 175 -20.61 -19.02 -20.38
C PRO A 175 -21.09 -17.99 -21.41
N SER A 176 -22.39 -17.72 -21.44
CA SER A 176 -22.93 -16.54 -22.13
C SER A 176 -22.43 -15.25 -21.47
N GLY A 177 -22.61 -14.13 -22.16
CA GLY A 177 -22.29 -12.81 -21.62
C GLY A 177 -21.09 -12.13 -22.25
N ALA A 178 -21.06 -10.80 -22.08
CA ALA A 178 -19.98 -9.97 -22.60
C ALA A 178 -18.58 -10.39 -22.07
N ARG A 179 -18.51 -10.96 -20.86
CA ARG A 179 -17.25 -11.40 -20.22
C ARG A 179 -17.02 -12.91 -20.30
N GLY A 180 -17.90 -13.70 -20.95
CA GLY A 180 -17.85 -15.16 -20.95
C GLY A 180 -16.56 -15.76 -21.51
N ALA A 181 -16.10 -15.26 -22.67
CA ALA A 181 -14.86 -15.73 -23.29
C ALA A 181 -13.62 -15.35 -22.47
N ALA A 182 -13.58 -14.14 -21.92
CA ALA A 182 -12.50 -13.68 -21.05
C ALA A 182 -12.46 -14.48 -19.74
N ALA A 183 -13.61 -14.76 -19.14
CA ALA A 183 -13.73 -15.59 -17.94
C ALA A 183 -13.20 -17.01 -18.18
N LYS A 184 -13.52 -17.63 -19.33
CA LYS A 184 -12.96 -18.94 -19.69
C LYS A 184 -11.44 -18.93 -19.71
N ALA A 185 -10.83 -17.93 -20.35
CA ALA A 185 -9.37 -17.82 -20.40
C ALA A 185 -8.77 -17.56 -19.02
N LEU A 186 -9.37 -16.65 -18.24
CA LEU A 186 -8.86 -16.26 -16.92
C LEU A 186 -8.86 -17.42 -15.91
N TYR A 187 -9.93 -18.21 -15.88
CA TYR A 187 -10.11 -19.28 -14.90
C TYR A 187 -9.43 -20.59 -15.31
N ALA A 188 -8.95 -20.72 -16.55
CA ALA A 188 -8.33 -21.97 -17.02
C ALA A 188 -7.19 -22.51 -16.11
N PRO A 189 -6.27 -21.68 -15.56
CA PRO A 189 -5.21 -22.15 -14.67
C PRO A 189 -5.69 -22.64 -13.30
N LEU A 190 -6.90 -22.25 -12.87
CA LEU A 190 -7.46 -22.64 -11.57
C LEU A 190 -7.77 -24.13 -11.49
N TRP A 191 -8.32 -24.71 -12.56
CA TRP A 191 -8.90 -26.05 -12.49
C TRP A 191 -7.91 -27.16 -12.18
N PRO A 192 -6.71 -27.21 -12.80
CA PRO A 192 -5.72 -28.23 -12.46
C PRO A 192 -5.23 -28.09 -11.00
N VAL A 193 -5.10 -26.86 -10.49
CA VAL A 193 -4.72 -26.63 -9.09
C VAL A 193 -5.79 -27.18 -8.14
N LEU A 194 -7.07 -26.89 -8.38
CA LEU A 194 -8.14 -27.41 -7.53
C LEU A 194 -8.26 -28.94 -7.58
N ALA A 195 -8.02 -29.54 -8.76
CA ALA A 195 -8.00 -30.99 -8.91
C ALA A 195 -6.85 -31.63 -8.11
N GLU A 196 -5.65 -31.04 -8.15
CA GLU A 196 -4.49 -31.48 -7.36
C GLU A 196 -4.75 -31.35 -5.84
N LEU A 197 -5.46 -30.30 -5.42
CA LEU A 197 -5.82 -30.06 -4.02
C LEU A 197 -7.03 -30.87 -3.54
N GLY A 198 -7.77 -31.53 -4.45
CA GLY A 198 -9.02 -32.22 -4.12
C GLY A 198 -10.14 -31.29 -3.64
N VAL A 199 -10.16 -30.04 -4.12
CA VAL A 199 -11.13 -29.01 -3.73
C VAL A 199 -12.23 -28.89 -4.77
N GLU A 200 -13.48 -29.01 -4.33
CA GLU A 200 -14.65 -28.71 -5.16
C GLU A 200 -15.11 -27.26 -4.95
N PRO A 201 -15.06 -26.38 -5.96
CA PRO A 201 -15.42 -24.98 -5.81
C PRO A 201 -16.93 -24.74 -5.94
N LEU A 202 -17.49 -23.92 -5.05
CA LEU A 202 -18.80 -23.29 -5.20
C LEU A 202 -18.72 -22.07 -6.12
N VAL A 203 -17.75 -21.19 -5.87
CA VAL A 203 -17.47 -20.01 -6.69
C VAL A 203 -16.02 -19.57 -6.44
N ALA A 204 -15.42 -18.85 -7.37
CA ALA A 204 -14.09 -18.30 -7.19
C ALA A 204 -13.94 -16.92 -7.82
N THR A 205 -12.98 -16.15 -7.33
CA THR A 205 -12.47 -14.97 -8.01
C THR A 205 -10.99 -15.10 -8.29
N VAL A 206 -10.59 -14.75 -9.51
CA VAL A 206 -9.20 -14.85 -9.99
C VAL A 206 -8.66 -13.45 -10.25
N PHE A 207 -7.52 -13.14 -9.66
CA PHE A 207 -6.92 -11.81 -9.71
C PHE A 207 -5.39 -11.89 -9.77
N THR A 208 -4.77 -10.87 -10.36
CA THR A 208 -3.30 -10.74 -10.43
C THR A 208 -2.83 -9.58 -9.56
N THR A 209 -1.84 -9.83 -8.70
CA THR A 209 -1.24 -8.80 -7.83
C THR A 209 -0.37 -7.82 -8.62
N GLY A 210 -0.32 -6.56 -8.18
CA GLY A 210 0.57 -5.53 -8.68
C GLY A 210 1.96 -5.55 -8.05
N ASP A 211 2.89 -4.79 -8.63
CA ASP A 211 4.25 -4.61 -8.11
C ASP A 211 4.60 -3.13 -7.87
N GLU A 212 4.12 -2.60 -6.74
CA GLU A 212 4.41 -1.23 -6.33
C GLU A 212 5.87 -1.02 -5.91
N VAL A 213 6.59 -2.09 -5.56
CA VAL A 213 8.01 -2.03 -5.22
C VAL A 213 8.84 -1.82 -6.48
N ALA A 214 8.59 -2.59 -7.53
CA ALA A 214 9.21 -2.40 -8.84
C ALA A 214 8.91 -1.00 -9.38
N LEU A 215 7.64 -0.56 -9.32
CA LEU A 215 7.25 0.78 -9.77
C LEU A 215 7.98 1.90 -9.01
N LEU A 216 8.06 1.81 -7.68
CA LEU A 216 8.80 2.78 -6.86
C LEU A 216 10.29 2.80 -7.24
N ARG A 217 10.90 1.63 -7.44
CA ARG A 217 12.31 1.50 -7.84
C ARG A 217 12.55 2.12 -9.21
N GLU A 218 11.76 1.75 -10.21
CA GLU A 218 11.85 2.26 -11.59
C GLU A 218 11.74 3.78 -11.64
N ARG A 219 10.71 4.34 -10.98
CA ARG A 219 10.54 5.78 -10.88
C ARG A 219 11.76 6.44 -10.26
N SER A 220 12.25 5.90 -9.14
CA SER A 220 13.39 6.46 -8.43
C SER A 220 14.70 6.38 -9.23
N GLU A 221 14.91 5.32 -10.02
CA GLU A 221 16.08 5.16 -10.89
C GLU A 221 16.05 6.11 -12.09
N ALA A 222 14.86 6.46 -12.58
CA ALA A 222 14.67 7.36 -13.71
C ALA A 222 14.85 8.86 -13.36
N LEU A 223 14.90 9.22 -12.08
CA LEU A 223 15.06 10.62 -11.65
C LEU A 223 16.46 11.14 -11.95
N THR A 224 16.52 12.26 -12.67
CA THR A 224 17.79 12.89 -13.10
C THR A 224 18.26 13.99 -12.16
N GLN A 225 17.35 14.61 -11.41
CA GLN A 225 17.69 15.63 -10.41
C GLN A 225 18.43 14.99 -9.23
N LYS A 226 19.31 15.76 -8.60
CA LYS A 226 20.17 15.30 -7.51
C LYS A 226 20.01 16.18 -6.29
N ALA A 227 20.23 15.60 -5.11
CA ALA A 227 20.35 16.34 -3.88
C ALA A 227 21.62 17.22 -3.93
N GLN A 228 21.54 18.42 -3.37
CA GLN A 228 22.66 19.35 -3.28
C GLN A 228 22.93 19.68 -1.82
N LEU A 229 24.07 19.23 -1.29
CA LEU A 229 24.48 19.57 0.07
C LEU A 229 24.80 21.06 0.15
N GLY A 230 24.24 21.73 1.15
CA GLY A 230 24.61 23.09 1.53
C GLY A 230 25.89 23.11 2.38
N ALA A 231 26.14 24.24 3.05
CA ALA A 231 27.25 24.33 3.99
C ALA A 231 27.00 23.39 5.19
N ILE A 232 27.99 22.54 5.49
CA ILE A 232 27.98 21.63 6.62
C ILE A 232 29.15 22.01 7.53
N THR A 233 28.86 22.29 8.79
CA THR A 233 29.85 22.77 9.77
C THR A 233 29.75 21.98 11.06
N ILE A 234 30.87 21.83 11.77
CA ILE A 234 30.88 21.28 13.14
C ILE A 234 30.12 22.26 14.03
N ALA A 235 28.97 21.82 14.54
CA ALA A 235 28.14 22.61 15.45
C ALA A 235 28.54 22.39 16.90
N LYS A 236 28.86 21.14 17.27
CA LYS A 236 29.21 20.76 18.65
C LYS A 236 30.19 19.59 18.66
N THR A 237 31.07 19.57 19.66
CA THR A 237 31.93 18.41 19.94
C THR A 237 31.43 17.74 21.23
N HIS A 238 31.16 16.45 21.15
CA HIS A 238 30.72 15.61 22.27
C HIS A 238 31.88 14.74 22.76
N ALA A 239 31.67 13.85 23.74
CA ALA A 239 32.72 12.99 24.27
C ALA A 239 33.32 12.08 23.17
N ASP A 240 32.46 11.40 22.40
CA ASP A 240 32.85 10.33 21.48
C ASP A 240 32.73 10.71 19.99
N TYR A 241 32.16 11.87 19.67
CA TYR A 241 31.86 12.27 18.30
C TYR A 241 31.79 13.80 18.13
N CYS A 242 31.75 14.26 16.89
CA CYS A 242 31.41 15.62 16.52
C CYS A 242 30.04 15.63 15.85
N GLU A 243 29.19 16.57 16.25
CA GLU A 243 27.93 16.87 15.62
C GLU A 243 28.15 17.94 14.56
N LEU A 244 27.75 17.62 13.33
CA LEU A 244 27.75 18.54 12.20
C LEU A 244 26.30 18.89 11.88
N ARG A 245 26.07 20.17 11.57
CA ARG A 245 24.78 20.68 11.09
C ARG A 245 24.95 21.32 9.73
N GLY A 246 23.93 21.20 8.90
CA GLY A 246 23.89 21.83 7.60
C GLY A 246 22.52 21.69 6.97
N THR A 247 22.47 21.85 5.66
CA THR A 247 21.25 21.70 4.87
C THR A 247 21.49 20.86 3.62
N VAL A 248 20.40 20.37 3.04
CA VAL A 248 20.39 19.77 1.71
C VAL A 248 19.20 20.33 0.92
N THR A 249 19.43 20.69 -0.33
CA THR A 249 18.38 21.05 -1.29
C THR A 249 17.96 19.82 -2.06
N LEU A 250 16.67 19.49 -2.03
CA LEU A 250 16.08 18.28 -2.58
C LEU A 250 15.01 18.61 -3.63
N PRO A 251 14.96 17.92 -4.78
CA PRO A 251 13.88 18.09 -5.75
C PRO A 251 12.54 17.64 -5.16
N GLN A 252 11.48 18.36 -5.49
CA GLN A 252 10.11 18.06 -5.08
C GLN A 252 9.30 17.62 -6.30
N TYR A 253 8.49 16.58 -6.16
CA TYR A 253 7.68 15.99 -7.25
C TYR A 253 6.18 16.02 -6.96
N GLN A 254 5.76 16.18 -5.70
CA GLN A 254 4.34 16.32 -5.35
C GLN A 254 3.80 17.67 -5.79
N GLN A 255 2.63 17.66 -6.41
CA GLN A 255 1.89 18.86 -6.79
C GLN A 255 1.13 19.46 -5.60
N GLY A 256 0.91 20.77 -5.62
CA GLY A 256 0.18 21.48 -4.58
C GLY A 256 1.06 21.90 -3.39
N ALA A 257 0.41 22.43 -2.35
CA ALA A 257 1.08 22.95 -1.17
C ALA A 257 0.94 21.98 0.00
N GLN A 258 2.01 21.82 0.80
CA GLN A 258 1.98 21.05 2.05
C GLN A 258 0.94 21.66 3.02
N PRO A 259 0.15 20.85 3.76
CA PRO A 259 0.23 19.39 3.93
C PRO A 259 -0.54 18.59 2.87
N TYR A 260 -0.75 19.16 1.68
CA TYR A 260 -1.44 18.54 0.55
C TYR A 260 -2.90 18.20 0.84
N ASP A 261 -3.62 19.07 1.56
CA ASP A 261 -5.08 18.97 1.72
C ASP A 261 -5.82 19.01 0.35
N GLN A 262 -5.14 19.46 -0.69
CA GLN A 262 -5.57 19.38 -2.10
C GLN A 262 -4.37 18.94 -2.95
N ASN A 263 -4.60 18.17 -4.01
CA ASN A 263 -3.58 17.60 -4.90
C ASN A 263 -2.64 16.59 -4.20
N GLY A 264 -1.33 16.85 -4.12
CA GLY A 264 -0.34 15.98 -3.46
C GLY A 264 0.13 14.76 -4.27
N ARG A 265 -0.46 14.50 -5.44
CA ARG A 265 -0.01 13.45 -6.36
C ARG A 265 1.21 13.92 -7.17
N PHE A 266 1.91 12.98 -7.80
CA PHE A 266 2.91 13.32 -8.82
C PHE A 266 2.22 13.66 -10.15
N ALA A 267 2.70 14.71 -10.81
CA ALA A 267 2.53 14.82 -12.25
C ALA A 267 3.50 13.83 -12.91
N LEU A 268 3.00 12.96 -13.79
CA LEU A 268 3.81 11.96 -14.48
C LEU A 268 3.94 12.33 -15.96
N ASP A 269 5.09 12.07 -16.55
CA ASP A 269 5.28 12.16 -18.01
C ASP A 269 4.73 10.91 -18.72
N ALA A 270 4.96 10.83 -20.04
CA ALA A 270 4.50 9.72 -20.87
C ALA A 270 5.11 8.36 -20.47
N ASP A 271 6.29 8.37 -19.84
CA ASP A 271 7.00 7.17 -19.38
C ASP A 271 6.66 6.83 -17.91
N GLY A 272 5.79 7.62 -17.27
CA GLY A 272 5.39 7.41 -15.87
C GLY A 272 6.39 7.94 -14.84
N ILE A 273 7.34 8.79 -15.27
CA ILE A 273 8.37 9.39 -14.42
C ILE A 273 7.81 10.66 -13.77
N PRO A 274 8.02 10.87 -12.46
CA PRO A 274 7.61 12.09 -11.78
C PRO A 274 8.27 13.36 -12.36
N ILE A 275 7.45 14.33 -12.73
CA ILE A 275 7.88 15.64 -13.24
C ILE A 275 8.23 16.55 -12.05
N PRO A 276 9.41 17.19 -12.02
CA PRO A 276 9.79 18.11 -10.95
C PRO A 276 8.80 19.27 -10.81
N GLN A 277 8.42 19.56 -9.58
CA GLN A 277 7.56 20.68 -9.18
C GLN A 277 8.34 21.81 -8.50
N GLY A 278 9.61 21.57 -8.13
CA GLY A 278 10.48 22.56 -7.52
C GLY A 278 11.60 21.92 -6.70
N THR A 279 12.15 22.68 -5.75
CA THR A 279 13.14 22.22 -4.80
C THR A 279 12.82 22.73 -3.40
N MET A 280 13.25 21.99 -2.37
CA MET A 280 13.13 22.38 -0.96
C MET A 280 14.48 22.21 -0.26
N THR A 281 14.92 23.24 0.45
CA THR A 281 16.11 23.16 1.32
C THR A 281 15.68 22.76 2.72
N VAL A 282 16.27 21.69 3.25
CA VAL A 282 15.89 21.12 4.55
C VAL A 282 17.12 20.91 5.44
N PRO A 283 16.97 20.94 6.77
CA PRO A 283 18.09 20.70 7.68
C PRO A 283 18.51 19.23 7.67
N LEU A 284 19.79 19.03 7.99
CA LEU A 284 20.38 17.73 8.26
C LEU A 284 21.36 17.81 9.43
N VAL A 285 21.53 16.68 10.11
CA VAL A 285 22.48 16.47 11.20
C VAL A 285 23.32 15.24 10.93
N ILE A 286 24.63 15.34 11.14
CA ILE A 286 25.59 14.26 10.95
C ILE A 286 26.38 14.06 12.24
N THR A 287 26.58 12.81 12.65
CA THR A 287 27.55 12.46 13.69
C THR A 287 28.79 11.83 13.07
N ILE A 288 29.96 12.41 13.34
CA ILE A 288 31.26 11.86 12.91
C ILE A 288 31.99 11.32 14.15
N PRO A 289 32.33 10.02 14.19
CA PRO A 289 33.06 9.43 15.31
C PRO A 289 34.40 10.14 15.53
N LYS A 290 34.82 10.21 16.80
CA LYS A 290 36.23 10.47 17.10
C LYS A 290 37.05 9.20 16.87
N GLY A 291 38.29 9.40 16.43
CA GLY A 291 39.25 8.31 16.20
C GLY A 291 39.80 8.33 14.79
N THR A 292 40.47 7.23 14.42
CA THR A 292 41.07 7.11 13.09
C THR A 292 40.02 6.62 12.09
N MET A 293 39.71 7.47 11.12
CA MET A 293 38.84 7.07 10.00
C MET A 293 39.49 5.93 9.22
N PRO A 294 38.76 4.84 8.89
CA PRO A 294 39.28 3.77 8.04
C PRO A 294 39.74 4.29 6.67
N ALA A 295 40.66 3.55 6.03
CA ALA A 295 41.16 3.93 4.71
C ALA A 295 40.06 4.07 3.65
N SER A 296 39.00 3.26 3.73
CA SER A 296 37.83 3.36 2.83
C SER A 296 36.84 4.47 3.21
N GLY A 297 36.96 5.08 4.39
CA GLY A 297 35.98 6.02 4.96
C GLY A 297 35.25 5.45 6.17
N TRP A 298 34.43 6.26 6.82
CA TRP A 298 33.57 5.81 7.91
C TRP A 298 32.41 4.96 7.37
N PRO A 299 32.05 3.84 8.01
CA PRO A 299 30.73 3.25 7.83
C PRO A 299 29.64 4.29 8.07
N LEU A 300 28.55 4.23 7.31
CA LEU A 300 27.45 5.19 7.37
C LEU A 300 26.15 4.50 7.78
N TRP A 301 25.46 5.08 8.76
CA TRP A 301 24.08 4.73 9.11
C TRP A 301 23.13 5.89 8.79
N GLN A 302 22.20 5.68 7.86
CA GLN A 302 21.16 6.66 7.55
C GLN A 302 19.96 6.44 8.48
N PHE A 303 19.70 7.42 9.35
CA PHE A 303 18.63 7.40 10.32
C PHE A 303 17.40 8.17 9.79
N PHE A 304 16.25 7.51 9.82
CA PHE A 304 14.96 8.09 9.49
C PHE A 304 14.17 8.35 10.79
N HIS A 305 13.94 9.63 11.10
CA HIS A 305 13.21 10.01 12.31
C HIS A 305 11.72 9.62 12.23
N GLY A 306 11.07 9.55 13.40
CA GLY A 306 9.66 9.19 13.50
C GLY A 306 8.69 10.32 13.16
N SER A 307 7.40 10.03 13.28
CA SER A 307 6.30 10.99 13.15
C SER A 307 6.45 12.15 14.14
N GLY A 308 6.38 13.39 13.66
CA GLY A 308 6.61 14.58 14.49
C GLY A 308 8.06 14.84 14.88
N GLY A 309 8.97 13.94 14.51
CA GLY A 309 10.40 14.07 14.79
C GLY A 309 11.14 15.04 13.86
N ALA A 310 12.42 15.16 14.10
CA ALA A 310 13.32 16.10 13.44
C ALA A 310 14.69 15.48 13.13
N SER A 311 15.46 16.15 12.27
CA SER A 311 16.83 15.76 11.93
C SER A 311 17.75 15.71 13.16
N PHE A 312 17.54 16.59 14.14
CA PHE A 312 18.33 16.63 15.37
C PHE A 312 18.00 15.50 16.36
N ASP A 313 16.91 14.75 16.18
CA ASP A 313 16.59 13.57 17.00
C ASP A 313 17.71 12.53 16.93
N LEU A 314 18.48 12.51 15.83
CA LEU A 314 19.69 11.70 15.72
C LEU A 314 20.64 11.90 16.92
N VAL A 315 20.72 13.13 17.43
CA VAL A 315 21.62 13.52 18.52
C VAL A 315 20.88 13.62 19.84
N ASP A 316 19.65 14.15 19.83
CA ASP A 316 18.97 14.58 21.04
C ASP A 316 17.93 13.58 21.58
N ASP A 317 17.51 12.58 20.80
CA ASP A 317 16.56 11.53 21.25
C ASP A 317 17.26 10.42 22.07
N GLY A 318 17.91 10.83 23.16
CA GLY A 318 18.63 9.95 24.07
C GLY A 318 17.73 9.21 25.09
N PRO A 319 18.31 8.38 25.97
CA PRO A 319 17.56 7.63 26.96
C PRO A 319 16.75 8.52 27.90
N VAL A 320 15.52 8.10 28.20
CA VAL A 320 14.66 8.70 29.22
C VAL A 320 14.80 7.88 30.51
N LEU A 321 15.39 8.46 31.56
CA LEU A 321 15.74 7.74 32.79
C LEU A 321 14.60 7.66 33.82
N ALA A 322 13.54 8.44 33.64
CA ALA A 322 12.35 8.42 34.48
C ALA A 322 11.11 8.60 33.61
N ALA A 323 10.01 7.93 33.94
CA ALA A 323 8.77 8.05 33.18
C ALA A 323 8.33 9.52 33.06
N GLY A 324 8.15 9.99 31.82
CA GLY A 324 7.78 11.38 31.53
C GLY A 324 8.92 12.41 31.61
N GLY A 325 10.17 11.98 31.82
CA GLY A 325 11.34 12.85 31.74
C GLY A 325 11.76 13.16 30.31
N ASP A 326 12.59 14.20 30.16
CA ASP A 326 13.16 14.57 28.87
C ASP A 326 14.26 13.57 28.43
N PRO A 327 14.41 13.33 27.12
CA PRO A 327 15.54 12.56 26.60
C PRO A 327 16.86 13.27 26.87
N ILE A 328 17.92 12.50 27.11
CA ILE A 328 19.26 13.07 27.34
C ILE A 328 19.84 13.57 26.01
N ALA A 329 19.90 14.90 25.85
CA ALA A 329 20.50 15.54 24.68
C ALA A 329 21.97 15.11 24.47
N GLY A 330 22.35 14.82 23.22
CA GLY A 330 23.67 14.32 22.86
C GLY A 330 23.89 12.81 23.09
N GLU A 331 22.91 12.10 23.65
CA GLU A 331 22.95 10.63 23.87
C GLU A 331 21.97 9.86 22.96
N GLY A 332 21.50 10.50 21.88
CA GLY A 332 20.61 9.90 20.89
C GLY A 332 21.23 8.78 20.05
N PRO A 333 20.49 8.25 19.06
CA PRO A 333 20.91 7.11 18.25
C PRO A 333 22.27 7.30 17.57
N GLY A 334 22.60 8.53 17.17
CA GLY A 334 23.87 8.91 16.56
C GLY A 334 25.06 8.74 17.50
N ALA A 335 24.89 9.01 18.79
CA ALA A 335 25.94 8.79 19.80
C ALA A 335 26.20 7.29 19.99
N VAL A 336 25.14 6.49 20.00
CA VAL A 336 25.19 5.03 20.15
C VAL A 336 26.02 4.39 19.03
N VAL A 337 25.80 4.77 17.76
CA VAL A 337 26.57 4.22 16.64
C VAL A 337 27.96 4.85 16.52
N ALA A 338 28.13 6.12 16.89
CA ALA A 338 29.43 6.78 16.85
C ALA A 338 30.46 6.14 17.80
N ARG A 339 30.03 5.71 19.00
CA ARG A 339 30.86 4.91 19.93
C ARG A 339 31.39 3.60 19.33
N ARG A 340 30.79 3.13 18.23
CA ARG A 340 31.18 1.92 17.49
C ARG A 340 31.96 2.25 16.21
N GLY A 341 32.38 3.50 16.03
CA GLY A 341 33.10 3.94 14.83
C GLY A 341 32.22 4.02 13.58
N ILE A 342 30.92 4.25 13.73
CA ILE A 342 29.97 4.40 12.62
C ILE A 342 29.47 5.84 12.61
N ALA A 343 29.59 6.52 11.47
CA ALA A 343 28.99 7.82 11.28
C ALA A 343 27.49 7.69 11.01
N ALA A 344 26.72 8.70 11.40
CA ALA A 344 25.29 8.72 11.13
C ALA A 344 24.83 10.02 10.51
N ILE A 345 23.71 9.96 9.79
CA ILE A 345 23.05 11.10 9.16
C ILE A 345 21.54 11.00 9.39
N ALA A 346 20.91 12.14 9.67
CA ALA A 346 19.47 12.31 9.56
C ALA A 346 19.18 13.62 8.84
N ALA A 347 18.14 13.63 8.01
CA ALA A 347 17.59 14.83 7.39
C ALA A 347 16.11 14.92 7.73
N ALA A 348 15.56 16.13 7.75
CA ALA A 348 14.13 16.33 7.93
C ALA A 348 13.35 15.54 6.86
N LEU A 349 12.37 14.73 7.24
CA LEU A 349 11.53 13.94 6.32
C LEU A 349 10.29 14.71 5.87
N PRO A 350 9.63 14.33 4.76
CA PRO A 350 8.42 15.00 4.28
C PRO A 350 7.36 15.22 5.38
N LEU A 351 6.78 16.42 5.40
CA LEU A 351 5.72 16.83 6.33
C LEU A 351 6.08 16.78 7.83
N ASN A 352 7.37 16.84 8.18
CA ASN A 352 7.79 17.01 9.57
C ASN A 352 7.82 18.51 9.98
N PRO A 353 7.92 18.81 11.30
CA PRO A 353 7.92 20.19 11.80
C PRO A 353 9.05 21.10 11.27
N GLU A 354 10.19 20.53 10.84
CA GLU A 354 11.29 21.31 10.25
C GLU A 354 11.00 21.75 8.80
N ARG A 355 10.10 21.05 8.09
CA ARG A 355 9.65 21.43 6.74
C ARG A 355 8.36 22.23 6.77
N LEU A 356 7.45 21.88 7.68
CA LEU A 356 6.13 22.48 7.83
C LEU A 356 5.92 22.86 9.30
N PRO A 357 6.12 24.14 9.67
CA PRO A 357 5.90 24.60 11.03
C PRO A 357 4.49 24.25 11.52
N ASN A 358 4.39 23.74 12.75
CA ASN A 358 3.14 23.27 13.38
C ASN A 358 2.49 22.05 12.70
N ALA A 359 3.20 21.31 11.84
CA ALA A 359 2.74 20.02 11.36
C ALA A 359 2.37 19.11 12.54
N SER A 360 1.18 18.50 12.49
CA SER A 360 0.82 17.48 13.46
C SER A 360 1.70 16.24 13.27
N ASN A 361 1.79 15.41 14.31
CA ASN A 361 2.50 14.13 14.21
C ASN A 361 1.93 13.21 13.10
N TYR A 362 0.71 13.48 12.60
CA TYR A 362 0.05 12.69 11.57
C TYR A 362 -0.03 13.39 10.21
N ALA A 363 0.60 14.55 10.03
CA ALA A 363 0.54 15.30 8.77
C ALA A 363 0.99 14.46 7.57
N TYR A 364 1.97 13.58 7.78
CA TYR A 364 2.49 12.64 6.78
C TYR A 364 1.46 11.61 6.27
N LEU A 365 0.35 11.41 7.00
CA LEU A 365 -0.75 10.52 6.61
C LEU A 365 -1.70 11.17 5.60
N ASN A 366 -1.62 12.49 5.41
CA ASN A 366 -2.52 13.25 4.54
C ASN A 366 -4.00 12.90 4.77
N LEU A 367 -4.48 12.86 6.02
CA LEU A 367 -5.84 12.38 6.35
C LEU A 367 -6.98 13.15 5.66
N ASN A 368 -6.75 14.42 5.30
CA ASN A 368 -7.71 15.25 4.56
C ASN A 368 -7.71 14.97 3.04
N ASN A 369 -6.73 14.21 2.54
CA ASN A 369 -6.54 13.86 1.13
C ASN A 369 -5.70 12.58 1.03
N LEU A 370 -6.32 11.43 1.27
CA LEU A 370 -5.62 10.13 1.27
C LEU A 370 -5.01 9.78 -0.09
N GLY A 371 -5.41 10.46 -1.16
CA GLY A 371 -4.79 10.34 -2.48
C GLY A 371 -3.35 10.85 -2.55
N ALA A 372 -2.94 11.74 -1.64
CA ALA A 372 -1.56 12.25 -1.54
C ALA A 372 -0.63 11.31 -0.75
N PHE A 373 -1.19 10.50 0.15
CA PHE A 373 -0.45 9.71 1.12
C PHE A 373 0.65 8.81 0.51
N PRO A 374 0.39 7.99 -0.52
CA PRO A 374 1.45 7.17 -1.12
C PRO A 374 2.59 8.00 -1.72
N PHE A 375 2.29 9.20 -2.21
CA PHE A 375 3.26 10.08 -2.85
C PHE A 375 4.15 10.82 -1.84
N THR A 376 3.65 11.09 -0.64
CA THR A 376 4.46 11.61 0.48
C THR A 376 5.58 10.64 0.84
N PHE A 377 5.27 9.34 0.92
CA PHE A 377 6.26 8.31 1.17
C PHE A 377 7.21 8.08 -0.03
N GLN A 378 6.71 8.09 -1.26
CA GLN A 378 7.57 7.99 -2.45
C GLN A 378 8.55 9.18 -2.52
N GLN A 379 8.07 10.41 -2.26
CA GLN A 379 8.90 11.62 -2.20
C GLN A 379 10.04 11.43 -1.20
N GLY A 380 9.74 11.01 0.03
CA GLY A 380 10.78 10.78 1.03
C GLY A 380 11.77 9.68 0.60
N ALA A 381 11.29 8.58 0.02
CA ALA A 381 12.17 7.51 -0.47
C ALA A 381 13.15 8.00 -1.56
N PHE A 382 12.66 8.80 -2.52
CA PHE A 382 13.51 9.40 -3.56
C PHE A 382 14.57 10.32 -2.95
N GLU A 383 14.15 11.20 -2.03
CA GLU A 383 15.03 12.14 -1.36
C GLU A 383 16.15 11.44 -0.57
N GLN A 384 15.84 10.36 0.14
CA GLN A 384 16.82 9.63 0.95
C GLN A 384 17.87 8.91 0.08
N ARG A 385 17.47 8.38 -1.08
CA ARG A 385 18.42 7.82 -2.07
C ARG A 385 19.33 8.90 -2.66
N MET A 386 18.77 10.05 -3.03
CA MET A 386 19.55 11.17 -3.56
C MET A 386 20.49 11.77 -2.50
N LEU A 387 20.05 11.84 -1.25
CA LEU A 387 20.89 12.24 -0.13
C LEU A 387 22.05 11.27 0.08
N LEU A 388 21.79 9.96 -0.01
CA LEU A 388 22.86 8.96 0.05
C LEU A 388 23.88 9.15 -1.08
N ASP A 389 23.44 9.38 -2.33
CA ASP A 389 24.33 9.68 -3.46
C ASP A 389 25.23 10.89 -3.15
N ALA A 390 24.64 11.98 -2.66
CA ALA A 390 25.37 13.20 -2.35
C ALA A 390 26.38 13.02 -1.21
N LEU A 391 26.03 12.27 -0.16
CA LEU A 391 26.92 12.01 0.97
C LEU A 391 28.10 11.13 0.59
N LEU A 392 27.89 10.07 -0.19
CA LEU A 392 28.96 9.18 -0.63
C LEU A 392 29.98 9.88 -1.54
N ALA A 393 29.57 10.95 -2.21
CA ALA A 393 30.45 11.79 -3.03
C ALA A 393 31.14 12.92 -2.25
N ALA A 394 30.69 13.23 -1.03
CA ALA A 394 31.11 14.42 -0.30
C ALA A 394 32.41 14.22 0.51
N GLN A 395 33.13 15.34 0.70
CA GLN A 395 34.13 15.48 1.75
C GLN A 395 33.59 16.47 2.77
N LEU A 396 33.42 16.02 4.00
CA LEU A 396 32.85 16.81 5.10
C LEU A 396 33.94 17.23 6.09
N PRO A 397 33.70 18.21 6.98
CA PRO A 397 34.59 18.47 8.10
C PRO A 397 34.83 17.20 8.94
N GLY A 398 36.09 16.91 9.26
CA GLY A 398 36.44 15.77 10.12
C GLY A 398 36.31 16.09 11.62
N CYS A 399 36.17 15.06 12.46
CA CYS A 399 36.20 15.23 13.91
C CYS A 399 37.63 15.09 14.44
N GLY A 400 38.35 16.21 14.52
CA GLY A 400 39.78 16.22 14.88
C GLY A 400 40.72 15.91 13.70
N THR A 401 40.17 15.78 12.48
CA THR A 401 40.91 15.69 11.22
C THR A 401 40.38 16.74 10.23
N ALA A 402 41.10 17.00 9.14
CA ALA A 402 40.67 17.99 8.15
C ALA A 402 39.37 17.57 7.44
N THR A 403 39.21 16.28 7.13
CA THR A 403 38.09 15.78 6.32
C THR A 403 37.55 14.43 6.84
N ALA A 404 36.25 14.23 6.72
CA ALA A 404 35.55 12.95 6.81
C ALA A 404 34.96 12.55 5.45
N ARG A 405 34.95 11.25 5.16
CA ARG A 405 34.31 10.61 4.00
C ARG A 405 33.63 9.31 4.43
N PHE A 406 32.75 8.77 3.60
CA PHE A 406 32.02 7.55 3.90
C PHE A 406 32.42 6.38 3.01
N ASP A 407 32.37 5.17 3.57
CA ASP A 407 32.62 3.92 2.87
C ASP A 407 31.34 3.45 2.17
N ALA A 408 31.31 3.56 0.84
CA ALA A 408 30.16 3.18 0.02
C ALA A 408 29.79 1.68 0.07
N GLN A 409 30.66 0.82 0.61
CA GLN A 409 30.39 -0.61 0.80
C GLN A 409 29.88 -0.92 2.22
N LYS A 410 29.84 0.06 3.11
CA LYS A 410 29.40 -0.09 4.51
C LYS A 410 28.32 0.92 4.85
N VAL A 411 27.22 0.82 4.12
CA VAL A 411 26.04 1.65 4.31
C VAL A 411 24.94 0.81 4.96
N THR A 412 24.31 1.36 6.00
CA THR A 412 23.19 0.75 6.72
C THR A 412 22.10 1.80 6.94
N ALA A 413 20.87 1.38 7.22
CA ALA A 413 19.76 2.30 7.49
C ALA A 413 18.87 1.82 8.64
N GLY A 414 18.16 2.73 9.27
CA GLY A 414 17.18 2.38 10.28
C GLY A 414 16.34 3.57 10.70
N GLY A 415 15.21 3.31 11.34
CA GLY A 415 14.28 4.35 11.72
C GLY A 415 13.12 3.81 12.53
N HIS A 416 12.50 4.68 13.31
CA HIS A 416 11.41 4.32 14.22
C HIS A 416 10.05 4.83 13.72
N SER A 417 8.98 4.05 13.92
CA SER A 417 7.60 4.42 13.55
C SER A 417 7.51 4.77 12.06
N MET A 418 7.12 6.00 11.71
CA MET A 418 7.17 6.53 10.34
C MET A 418 8.56 6.33 9.69
N GLY A 419 9.65 6.53 10.43
CA GLY A 419 11.00 6.27 9.95
C GLY A 419 11.25 4.79 9.67
N GLY A 420 10.61 3.88 10.41
CA GLY A 420 10.62 2.45 10.14
C GLY A 420 9.89 2.10 8.84
N MET A 421 8.84 2.84 8.49
CA MET A 421 8.16 2.68 7.20
C MET A 421 9.07 3.09 6.04
N TYR A 422 9.74 4.24 6.15
CA TYR A 422 10.77 4.63 5.18
C TYR A 422 11.90 3.61 5.10
N THR A 423 12.30 3.04 6.24
CA THR A 423 13.29 1.97 6.32
C THR A 423 12.89 0.77 5.45
N ASN A 424 11.64 0.31 5.56
CA ASN A 424 11.11 -0.80 4.74
C ASN A 424 11.06 -0.45 3.24
N MET A 425 10.61 0.76 2.90
CA MET A 425 10.51 1.17 1.49
C MET A 425 11.88 1.31 0.84
N ILE A 426 12.83 1.92 1.53
CA ILE A 426 14.21 2.07 1.07
C ILE A 426 14.89 0.71 0.94
N ALA A 427 14.67 -0.21 1.88
CA ALA A 427 15.16 -1.58 1.79
C ALA A 427 14.77 -2.29 0.50
N ALA A 428 13.56 -1.99 0.01
CA ALA A 428 13.02 -2.64 -1.17
C ALA A 428 13.63 -2.13 -2.49
N ILE A 429 14.21 -0.92 -2.50
CA ILE A 429 14.61 -0.24 -3.74
C ILE A 429 16.08 0.22 -3.78
N GLU A 430 16.79 0.19 -2.66
CA GLU A 430 18.17 0.68 -2.55
C GLU A 430 19.13 -0.45 -2.14
N PRO A 431 19.80 -1.10 -3.11
CA PRO A 431 20.60 -2.30 -2.85
C PRO A 431 21.93 -2.02 -2.12
N ARG A 432 22.36 -0.75 -1.97
CA ARG A 432 23.61 -0.41 -1.29
C ARG A 432 23.57 -0.63 0.23
N TYR A 433 22.38 -0.74 0.82
CA TYR A 433 22.24 -0.99 2.25
C TYR A 433 22.54 -2.46 2.58
N GLY A 434 23.64 -2.71 3.27
CA GLY A 434 24.05 -4.06 3.68
C GLY A 434 23.31 -4.60 4.91
N ALA A 435 22.73 -3.71 5.72
CA ALA A 435 21.89 -4.06 6.85
C ALA A 435 20.89 -2.94 7.13
N ILE A 436 19.69 -3.32 7.59
CA ILE A 436 18.56 -2.43 7.75
C ILE A 436 17.80 -2.77 9.04
N THR A 437 17.39 -1.75 9.80
CA THR A 437 16.72 -1.95 11.10
C THR A 437 15.43 -1.12 11.19
N PRO A 438 14.27 -1.66 10.76
CA PRO A 438 12.98 -0.99 10.89
C PRO A 438 12.39 -1.18 12.29
N PHE A 439 12.34 -0.12 13.11
CA PHE A 439 11.76 -0.16 14.45
C PHE A 439 10.29 0.25 14.41
N GLY A 440 9.35 -0.63 14.77
CA GLY A 440 7.93 -0.27 14.91
C GLY A 440 7.30 0.26 13.61
N ALA A 441 7.77 -0.19 12.45
CA ALA A 441 7.32 0.31 11.14
C ALA A 441 5.83 0.05 10.83
N GLY A 442 5.21 -0.96 11.45
CA GLY A 442 3.87 -1.42 11.06
C GLY A 442 3.81 -1.82 9.57
N GLY A 443 2.60 -1.90 9.01
CA GLY A 443 2.45 -2.12 7.57
C GLY A 443 1.03 -2.40 7.08
N PHE A 444 0.15 -2.93 7.94
CA PHE A 444 -1.23 -3.19 7.58
C PHE A 444 -2.14 -2.03 8.00
N TRP A 445 -2.16 -0.99 7.14
CA TRP A 445 -2.80 0.30 7.41
C TRP A 445 -4.26 0.24 7.83
N PRO A 446 -5.14 -0.56 7.20
CA PRO A 446 -6.53 -0.64 7.64
C PRO A 446 -6.66 -1.09 9.10
N MET A 447 -5.94 -2.13 9.52
CA MET A 447 -5.91 -2.55 10.94
C MET A 447 -5.22 -1.51 11.81
N MET A 448 -4.13 -0.90 11.36
CA MET A 448 -3.45 0.14 12.13
C MET A 448 -4.39 1.30 12.45
N ILE A 449 -5.19 1.75 11.48
CA ILE A 449 -6.14 2.84 11.65
C ILE A 449 -7.34 2.40 12.51
N LEU A 450 -7.86 1.19 12.33
CA LEU A 450 -9.10 0.76 12.99
C LEU A 450 -8.91 0.19 14.40
N ASP A 451 -7.75 -0.40 14.69
CA ASP A 451 -7.56 -1.25 15.88
C ASP A 451 -6.51 -0.72 16.85
N THR A 452 -5.80 0.36 16.50
CA THR A 452 -4.77 0.94 17.37
C THR A 452 -5.22 2.28 17.95
N ALA A 453 -4.66 2.63 19.12
CA ALA A 453 -4.88 3.94 19.74
C ALA A 453 -3.99 5.05 19.13
N ILE A 454 -3.31 4.79 18.00
CA ILE A 454 -2.42 5.77 17.36
C ILE A 454 -3.21 7.03 16.98
N ILE A 455 -4.43 6.87 16.48
CA ILE A 455 -5.36 7.98 16.25
C ILE A 455 -6.59 7.67 17.11
N ASN A 456 -6.63 8.20 18.33
CA ASN A 456 -7.71 7.89 19.27
C ASN A 456 -9.08 8.23 18.67
N GLY A 457 -10.02 7.27 18.66
CA GLY A 457 -11.35 7.42 18.06
C GLY A 457 -11.40 7.38 16.52
N SER A 458 -10.31 6.99 15.83
CA SER A 458 -10.26 6.88 14.36
C SER A 458 -11.34 5.98 13.78
N ARG A 459 -11.63 4.85 14.43
CA ARG A 459 -12.68 3.91 14.04
C ARG A 459 -14.04 4.61 14.04
N ASP A 460 -14.40 5.26 15.14
CA ASP A 460 -15.69 5.94 15.28
C ASP A 460 -15.80 7.12 14.32
N LEU A 461 -14.71 7.87 14.13
CA LEU A 461 -14.65 8.96 13.16
C LEU A 461 -14.86 8.45 11.74
N LEU A 462 -14.14 7.40 11.35
CA LEU A 462 -14.25 6.82 10.01
C LEU A 462 -15.63 6.19 9.79
N ALA A 463 -16.16 5.47 10.78
CA ALA A 463 -17.52 4.93 10.76
C ALA A 463 -18.57 6.05 10.60
N GLY A 464 -18.41 7.17 11.31
CA GLY A 464 -19.26 8.35 11.15
C GLY A 464 -19.19 8.98 9.76
N VAL A 465 -18.00 9.09 9.18
CA VAL A 465 -17.81 9.58 7.80
C VAL A 465 -18.46 8.61 6.80
N LEU A 466 -18.17 7.32 6.91
CA LEU A 466 -18.71 6.25 6.06
C LEU A 466 -20.21 6.02 6.27
N GLY A 467 -20.77 6.45 7.40
CA GLY A 467 -22.17 6.26 7.75
C GLY A 467 -22.51 4.80 8.03
N VAL A 468 -21.57 4.09 8.63
CA VAL A 468 -21.67 2.68 9.01
C VAL A 468 -21.52 2.54 10.51
N ASP A 469 -21.85 1.37 11.04
CA ASP A 469 -21.67 1.06 12.46
C ASP A 469 -20.17 0.81 12.78
N SER A 470 -19.63 1.53 13.76
CA SER A 470 -18.26 1.38 14.24
C SER A 470 -17.96 -0.01 14.78
N GLU A 471 -18.95 -0.71 15.35
CA GLU A 471 -18.81 -2.08 15.84
C GLU A 471 -18.62 -3.09 14.70
N HIS A 472 -19.06 -2.74 13.50
CA HIS A 472 -19.04 -3.61 12.31
C HIS A 472 -18.02 -3.19 11.25
N LEU A 473 -17.41 -2.00 11.38
CA LEU A 473 -16.33 -1.54 10.51
C LEU A 473 -15.05 -2.36 10.77
N THR A 474 -14.65 -3.22 9.84
CA THR A 474 -13.41 -4.01 9.94
C THR A 474 -12.47 -3.70 8.79
N PHE A 475 -11.23 -4.19 8.86
CA PHE A 475 -10.28 -4.04 7.75
C PHE A 475 -10.73 -4.72 6.44
N MET A 476 -11.75 -5.58 6.51
CA MET A 476 -12.35 -6.27 5.38
C MET A 476 -13.59 -5.55 4.83
N HIS A 477 -13.99 -4.43 5.42
CA HIS A 477 -15.04 -3.58 4.88
C HIS A 477 -14.63 -3.06 3.48
N PRO A 478 -15.56 -3.00 2.51
CA PRO A 478 -15.22 -2.64 1.12
C PRO A 478 -14.83 -1.16 0.91
N ALA A 479 -15.31 -0.25 1.75
CA ALA A 479 -15.08 1.20 1.62
C ALA A 479 -13.79 1.72 2.28
#